data_AF-R7NI44-F1
#
_entry.id   AF-R7NI44-F1
#
_cell.length_a   1.000
_cell.length_b   1.000
_cell.length_c   1.000
_cell.angle_alpha   90.00
_cell.angle_beta   90.00
_cell.angle_gamma   90.00
#
_symmetry.space_group_name_H-M   'P 1'
#
loop_
_entity.id
_entity.type
_entity.pdbx_description
1 polymer ?
#
loop_
_entity_poly.entity_id
_entity_poly.type
_entity_poly.pdbx_seq_one_letter_code
_entity_poly.pdbx_strand_id
1 'polypeptide(L)'
;MYFAGYYWRIIRINGNGSIRLIYNGNDTKQIGDSTQIGNSSFNNLDNDNAYVGYMYGDIGASSYALTHMNNNDSVIKKLLDEWYYTNLKDYDKYISLETSFCGDRTVSSSDTGYGNISSEYGASLRLRYSGGANPQTSPVFKCNDADLYTTTLSNKGNRALTYPIGLITADEIVYAGGMYAALNDSFYLFNGQSYWTITPHSHGNAFIPSLYKTYLFDLNFDNGIGSSVSTASIGVRPVINIASDVELTGSGTSADPFVVI
;
A
#
# COMPACT_ATOMS: atom_id res chain seq x y z
N MET A 1 -5.74 17.76 -4.53
CA MET A 1 -4.85 18.18 -5.61
C MET A 1 -5.42 17.67 -6.93
N TYR A 2 -5.38 18.47 -7.98
CA TYR A 2 -5.73 18.08 -9.34
C TYR A 2 -4.44 17.92 -10.16
N PHE A 3 -4.26 16.75 -10.76
CA PHE A 3 -3.08 16.39 -11.53
C PHE A 3 -3.44 15.33 -12.57
N ALA A 4 -2.97 15.53 -13.81
CA ALA A 4 -3.13 14.59 -14.93
C ALA A 4 -4.59 14.18 -15.22
N GLY A 5 -5.56 15.08 -15.01
CA GLY A 5 -6.98 14.79 -15.24
C GLY A 5 -7.73 14.19 -14.04
N TYR A 6 -7.03 13.97 -12.92
CA TYR A 6 -7.58 13.30 -11.73
C TYR A 6 -7.45 14.14 -10.47
N TYR A 7 -8.34 13.87 -9.52
CA TYR A 7 -8.23 14.36 -8.16
C TYR A 7 -7.45 13.36 -7.30
N TRP A 8 -6.64 13.92 -6.42
CA TRP A 8 -5.76 13.21 -5.51
C TRP A 8 -5.88 13.80 -4.11
N ARG A 9 -5.76 12.94 -3.09
CA ARG A 9 -5.66 13.35 -1.68
C ARG A 9 -4.21 13.31 -1.23
N ILE A 10 -3.80 14.31 -0.46
CA ILE A 10 -2.43 14.40 0.05
C ILE A 10 -2.33 13.54 1.30
N ILE A 11 -1.51 12.49 1.27
CA ILE A 11 -1.23 11.65 2.45
C ILE A 11 -0.28 12.41 3.37
N ARG A 12 0.84 12.90 2.81
CA ARG A 12 1.91 13.60 3.55
C ARG A 12 2.88 14.28 2.60
N ILE A 13 3.78 15.09 3.16
CA ILE A 13 5.01 15.54 2.51
C ILE A 13 6.15 14.63 2.99
N ASN A 14 6.96 14.13 2.06
CA ASN A 14 8.10 13.27 2.37
C ASN A 14 9.31 14.10 2.82
N GLY A 15 10.29 13.46 3.48
CA GLY A 15 11.51 14.14 3.93
C GLY A 15 12.36 14.76 2.81
N ASN A 16 12.17 14.33 1.55
CA ASN A 16 12.79 14.93 0.36
C ASN A 16 11.93 16.02 -0.31
N GLY A 17 10.85 16.47 0.34
CA GLY A 17 9.95 17.51 -0.18
C GLY A 17 8.90 17.03 -1.18
N SER A 18 8.97 15.78 -1.67
CA SER A 18 7.96 15.24 -2.58
C SER A 18 6.60 15.08 -1.88
N ILE A 19 5.51 15.28 -2.61
CA ILE A 19 4.15 15.24 -2.06
C ILE A 19 3.55 13.86 -2.35
N ARG A 20 3.24 13.10 -1.31
CA ARG A 20 2.68 11.75 -1.43
C ARG A 20 1.16 11.82 -1.57
N LEU A 21 0.65 11.22 -2.63
CA LEU A 21 -0.74 11.34 -3.07
C LEU A 21 -1.41 9.98 -3.21
N ILE A 22 -2.69 9.90 -2.87
CA ILE A 22 -3.56 8.76 -3.18
C ILE A 22 -4.69 9.19 -4.11
N TYR A 23 -5.00 8.35 -5.09
CA TYR A 23 -6.04 8.57 -6.09
C TYR A 23 -7.42 8.82 -5.45
N ASN A 24 -8.20 9.72 -6.07
CA ASN A 24 -9.52 10.14 -5.62
C ASN A 24 -10.53 10.31 -6.77
N GLY A 25 -10.27 9.75 -7.94
CA GLY A 25 -11.25 9.79 -9.03
C GLY A 25 -11.20 11.05 -9.90
N ASN A 26 -12.27 11.23 -10.66
CA ASN A 26 -12.42 12.30 -11.65
C ASN A 26 -13.19 13.52 -11.13
N ASP A 27 -13.69 13.46 -9.89
CA ASP A 27 -14.41 14.54 -9.23
C ASP A 27 -13.90 14.78 -7.80
N THR A 28 -14.48 15.76 -7.13
CA THR A 28 -14.09 16.15 -5.77
C THR A 28 -14.72 15.28 -4.67
N LYS A 29 -15.50 14.26 -5.02
CA LYS A 29 -16.10 13.35 -4.02
C LYS A 29 -15.00 12.57 -3.35
N GLN A 30 -15.06 12.50 -2.02
CA GLN A 30 -14.05 11.82 -1.22
C GLN A 30 -14.48 10.41 -0.80
N ILE A 31 -15.70 10.00 -1.18
CA ILE A 31 -16.32 8.73 -0.79
C ILE A 31 -16.85 7.99 -2.02
N GLY A 32 -17.00 6.67 -1.89
CA GLY A 32 -17.60 5.78 -2.87
C GLY A 32 -16.62 5.25 -3.91
N ASP A 33 -17.13 4.35 -4.75
CA ASP A 33 -16.37 3.54 -5.71
C ASP A 33 -15.55 4.38 -6.71
N SER A 34 -16.00 5.61 -7.01
CA SER A 34 -15.29 6.52 -7.91
C SER A 34 -13.92 6.96 -7.39
N THR A 35 -13.62 6.74 -6.11
CA THR A 35 -12.31 7.03 -5.50
C THR A 35 -11.25 5.95 -5.76
N GLN A 36 -11.56 4.95 -6.59
CA GLN A 36 -10.74 3.79 -6.92
C GLN A 36 -10.63 3.62 -8.45
N ILE A 37 -9.67 2.81 -8.91
CA ILE A 37 -9.51 2.48 -10.34
C ILE A 37 -10.16 1.15 -10.73
N GLY A 38 -10.94 0.56 -9.83
CA GLY A 38 -11.53 -0.77 -9.94
C GLY A 38 -11.07 -1.70 -8.82
N ASN A 39 -11.44 -2.97 -8.95
CA ASN A 39 -11.12 -4.02 -7.98
C ASN A 39 -10.10 -4.99 -8.56
N SER A 40 -9.27 -5.57 -7.69
CA SER A 40 -8.28 -6.58 -8.06
C SER A 40 -8.01 -7.51 -6.90
N SER A 41 -7.51 -8.71 -7.21
CA SER A 41 -6.79 -9.48 -6.20
C SER A 41 -5.38 -8.93 -6.01
N PHE A 42 -4.86 -9.05 -4.80
CA PHE A 42 -3.47 -8.68 -4.55
C PHE A 42 -2.54 -9.64 -5.28
N ASN A 43 -2.78 -10.95 -5.11
CA ASN A 43 -2.10 -12.03 -5.82
C ASN A 43 -3.12 -13.05 -6.36
N ASN A 44 -2.67 -13.94 -7.25
CA ASN A 44 -3.50 -14.98 -7.85
C ASN A 44 -3.68 -16.21 -6.95
N LEU A 45 -2.81 -16.35 -5.95
CA LEU A 45 -2.78 -17.45 -4.99
C LEU A 45 -2.50 -16.90 -3.58
N ASP A 46 -2.74 -17.76 -2.59
CA ASP A 46 -2.72 -17.41 -1.16
C ASP A 46 -2.15 -18.52 -0.28
N ASN A 47 -1.59 -19.57 -0.85
CA ASN A 47 -1.18 -20.79 -0.15
C ASN A 47 0.32 -20.85 0.18
N ASP A 48 1.00 -19.71 0.14
CA ASP A 48 2.43 -19.57 0.42
C ASP A 48 2.75 -18.14 0.90
N ASN A 49 3.75 -18.02 1.78
CA ASN A 49 4.29 -16.73 2.23
C ASN A 49 4.76 -15.84 1.07
N ALA A 50 5.13 -16.39 -0.09
CA ALA A 50 5.49 -15.60 -1.26
C ALA A 50 4.41 -14.56 -1.61
N TYR A 51 3.13 -14.88 -1.40
CA TYR A 51 2.02 -14.03 -1.85
C TYR A 51 1.71 -12.82 -0.94
N VAL A 52 2.51 -12.55 0.09
CA VAL A 52 2.32 -11.37 0.97
C VAL A 52 2.88 -10.07 0.39
N GLY A 53 3.66 -10.15 -0.70
CA GLY A 53 4.43 -9.02 -1.22
C GLY A 53 3.90 -8.43 -2.51
N TYR A 54 4.10 -7.11 -2.67
CA TYR A 54 3.87 -6.38 -3.93
C TYR A 54 4.66 -6.97 -5.11
N MET A 55 5.83 -7.51 -4.79
CA MET A 55 6.58 -8.47 -5.60
C MET A 55 6.92 -9.67 -4.73
N TYR A 56 7.29 -10.80 -5.34
CA TYR A 56 7.59 -12.04 -4.62
C TYR A 56 8.71 -12.85 -5.29
N GLY A 57 9.30 -13.77 -4.53
CA GLY A 57 10.34 -14.68 -4.99
C GLY A 57 9.77 -16.06 -5.33
N ASP A 58 10.43 -17.10 -4.83
CA ASP A 58 10.09 -18.48 -5.15
C ASP A 58 8.93 -19.00 -4.28
N ILE A 59 7.99 -19.69 -4.92
CA ILE A 59 6.88 -20.38 -4.26
C ILE A 59 7.40 -21.74 -3.74
N GLY A 60 7.02 -22.12 -2.52
CA GLY A 60 7.48 -23.36 -1.89
C GLY A 60 8.95 -23.32 -1.47
N ALA A 61 9.54 -22.12 -1.35
CA ALA A 61 10.92 -21.99 -0.94
C ALA A 61 11.10 -22.41 0.53
N SER A 62 12.31 -22.86 0.86
CA SER A 62 12.71 -23.28 2.22
C SER A 62 13.47 -22.22 3.00
N SER A 63 13.47 -20.97 2.53
CA SER A 63 14.11 -19.84 3.22
C SER A 63 13.44 -18.50 2.91
N TYR A 64 13.47 -17.59 3.89
CA TYR A 64 12.94 -16.24 3.79
C TYR A 64 13.52 -15.49 2.57
N ALA A 65 14.84 -15.58 2.36
CA ALA A 65 15.52 -14.87 1.29
C ALA A 65 14.98 -15.26 -0.10
N LEU A 66 14.79 -16.57 -0.34
CA LEU A 66 14.26 -17.08 -1.61
C LEU A 66 12.78 -16.69 -1.81
N THR A 67 11.96 -16.76 -0.76
CA THR A 67 10.54 -16.36 -0.82
C THR A 67 10.35 -14.89 -1.17
N HIS A 68 11.32 -14.02 -0.86
CA HIS A 68 11.18 -12.56 -0.97
C HIS A 68 12.13 -11.89 -1.98
N MET A 69 12.74 -12.63 -2.94
CA MET A 69 13.69 -12.10 -3.93
C MET A 69 13.15 -11.02 -4.89
N ASN A 70 11.84 -10.74 -4.92
CA ASN A 70 11.19 -9.76 -5.80
C ASN A 70 11.37 -10.02 -7.31
N ASN A 71 11.49 -11.29 -7.72
CA ASN A 71 11.65 -11.66 -9.12
C ASN A 71 10.31 -11.69 -9.89
N ASN A 72 9.20 -11.73 -9.17
CA ASN A 72 7.86 -11.88 -9.75
C ASN A 72 6.94 -10.74 -9.31
N ASP A 73 6.16 -10.22 -10.25
CA ASP A 73 5.15 -9.20 -9.98
C ASP A 73 3.84 -9.81 -9.48
N SER A 74 3.27 -9.19 -8.45
CA SER A 74 1.91 -9.47 -8.01
C SER A 74 0.86 -9.08 -9.05
N VAL A 75 -0.37 -9.60 -8.89
CA VAL A 75 -1.49 -9.25 -9.78
C VAL A 75 -1.78 -7.75 -9.71
N ILE A 76 -1.82 -7.20 -8.49
CA ILE A 76 -2.10 -5.78 -8.27
C ILE A 76 -1.00 -4.87 -8.81
N LYS A 77 0.28 -5.28 -8.75
CA LYS A 77 1.38 -4.52 -9.33
C LYS A 77 1.23 -4.38 -10.84
N LYS A 78 0.91 -5.48 -11.54
CA LYS A 78 0.69 -5.45 -13.00
C LYS A 78 -0.43 -4.49 -13.37
N LEU A 79 -1.54 -4.52 -12.64
CA LEU A 79 -2.66 -3.60 -12.84
C LEU A 79 -2.24 -2.14 -12.64
N LEU A 80 -1.46 -1.84 -11.59
CA LEU A 80 -0.97 -0.48 -11.35
C LEU A 80 0.01 -0.02 -12.43
N ASP A 81 0.90 -0.90 -12.89
CA ASP A 81 1.86 -0.60 -13.97
C ASP A 81 1.14 -0.28 -15.28
N GLU A 82 0.12 -1.07 -15.65
CA GLU A 82 -0.73 -0.82 -16.83
C GLU A 82 -1.52 0.49 -16.71
N TRP A 83 -2.08 0.76 -15.54
CA TRP A 83 -2.82 1.99 -15.27
C TRP A 83 -1.89 3.22 -15.34
N TYR A 84 -0.70 3.14 -14.76
CA TYR A 84 0.29 4.22 -14.83
C TYR A 84 0.70 4.50 -16.27
N TYR A 85 1.05 3.46 -17.02
CA TYR A 85 1.45 3.60 -18.42
C TYR A 85 0.39 4.31 -19.26
N THR A 86 -0.89 3.96 -19.04
CA THR A 86 -2.01 4.51 -19.80
C THR A 86 -2.34 5.95 -19.42
N ASN A 87 -2.25 6.29 -18.12
CA ASN A 87 -2.85 7.53 -17.60
C ASN A 87 -1.83 8.59 -17.16
N LEU A 88 -0.62 8.18 -16.76
CA LEU A 88 0.37 9.06 -16.13
C LEU A 88 1.71 9.14 -16.87
N LYS A 89 1.96 8.28 -17.86
CA LYS A 89 3.26 8.20 -18.55
C LYS A 89 3.71 9.54 -19.15
N ASP A 90 2.80 10.30 -19.74
CA ASP A 90 3.09 11.62 -20.32
C ASP A 90 3.41 12.70 -19.26
N TYR A 91 3.19 12.40 -17.99
CA TYR A 91 3.38 13.28 -16.85
C TYR A 91 4.60 12.91 -15.99
N ASP A 92 5.45 11.98 -16.44
CA ASP A 92 6.63 11.50 -15.70
C ASP A 92 7.50 12.63 -15.14
N LYS A 93 7.65 13.74 -15.87
CA LYS A 93 8.46 14.91 -15.44
C LYS A 93 7.98 15.56 -14.14
N TYR A 94 6.73 15.35 -13.74
CA TYR A 94 6.14 15.88 -12.50
C TYR A 94 6.16 14.86 -11.35
N ILE A 95 6.50 13.60 -11.64
CA ILE A 95 6.43 12.50 -10.68
C ILE A 95 7.86 12.19 -10.21
N SER A 96 8.03 12.08 -8.89
CA SER A 96 9.34 11.89 -8.29
C SER A 96 9.92 10.54 -8.68
N LEU A 97 11.12 10.52 -9.26
CA LEU A 97 11.87 9.27 -9.50
C LEU A 97 12.37 8.62 -8.20
N GLU A 98 12.47 9.41 -7.14
CA GLU A 98 12.83 8.98 -5.78
C GLU A 98 11.62 8.53 -4.95
N THR A 99 10.51 8.25 -5.63
CA THR A 99 9.32 7.62 -5.04
C THR A 99 9.67 6.26 -4.47
N SER A 100 9.19 6.00 -3.26
CA SER A 100 9.40 4.75 -2.56
C SER A 100 8.11 4.23 -1.94
N PHE A 101 7.88 2.92 -2.02
CA PHE A 101 6.75 2.23 -1.39
C PHE A 101 7.28 1.11 -0.51
N CYS A 102 6.83 1.08 0.75
CA CYS A 102 7.36 0.13 1.71
C CYS A 102 6.43 -1.08 1.86
N GLY A 103 6.89 -2.24 1.42
CA GLY A 103 6.18 -3.50 1.66
C GLY A 103 6.39 -4.06 3.05
N ASP A 104 7.51 -3.77 3.72
CA ASP A 104 7.88 -4.29 5.05
C ASP A 104 7.42 -5.73 5.33
N ARG A 105 8.07 -6.70 4.69
CA ARG A 105 7.84 -8.14 4.89
C ARG A 105 8.68 -8.69 6.05
N THR A 106 9.11 -7.84 6.97
CA THR A 106 9.78 -8.32 8.18
C THR A 106 8.85 -9.24 8.96
N VAL A 107 9.38 -10.39 9.41
CA VAL A 107 8.62 -11.36 10.20
C VAL A 107 8.83 -11.15 11.69
N SER A 108 7.88 -11.62 12.50
CA SER A 108 8.08 -11.73 13.94
C SER A 108 9.32 -12.59 14.26
N SER A 109 9.96 -12.36 15.41
CA SER A 109 11.19 -13.07 15.78
C SER A 109 11.05 -14.60 15.90
N SER A 110 9.81 -15.10 15.97
CA SER A 110 9.50 -16.54 16.06
C SER A 110 9.05 -17.16 14.74
N ASP A 111 8.81 -16.35 13.70
CA ASP A 111 8.27 -16.79 12.42
C ASP A 111 9.35 -16.90 11.34
N THR A 112 9.03 -17.65 10.28
CA THR A 112 10.00 -17.98 9.23
C THR A 112 9.78 -17.20 7.93
N GLY A 113 8.54 -16.85 7.59
CA GLY A 113 8.20 -16.09 6.38
C GLY A 113 8.46 -16.84 5.07
N TYR A 114 8.44 -18.18 5.06
CA TYR A 114 8.64 -18.95 3.83
C TYR A 114 7.75 -20.18 3.77
N GLY A 115 7.46 -20.63 2.54
CA GLY A 115 6.63 -21.79 2.28
C GLY A 115 5.21 -21.64 2.84
N ASN A 116 4.55 -22.78 3.04
CA ASN A 116 3.25 -22.89 3.69
C ASN A 116 3.41 -23.06 5.22
N ILE A 117 4.09 -22.12 5.87
CA ILE A 117 4.34 -22.10 7.31
C ILE A 117 3.72 -20.84 7.89
N SER A 118 2.95 -20.98 8.98
CA SER A 118 2.33 -19.84 9.65
C SER A 118 3.37 -18.76 9.97
N SER A 119 3.07 -17.52 9.65
CA SER A 119 3.95 -16.38 9.88
C SER A 119 3.15 -15.10 10.05
N GLU A 120 3.43 -14.34 11.11
CA GLU A 120 2.96 -12.98 11.30
C GLU A 120 4.05 -11.98 10.86
N TYR A 121 3.63 -10.96 10.12
CA TYR A 121 4.51 -9.90 9.65
C TYR A 121 4.53 -8.72 10.62
N GLY A 122 5.60 -7.92 10.61
CA GLY A 122 5.86 -6.90 11.61
C GLY A 122 4.76 -5.85 11.75
N ALA A 123 4.01 -5.59 10.67
CA ALA A 123 2.87 -4.68 10.69
C ALA A 123 1.74 -5.19 11.58
N SER A 124 1.47 -6.50 11.56
CA SER A 124 0.46 -7.13 12.42
C SER A 124 0.78 -6.98 13.90
N LEU A 125 2.06 -6.93 14.28
CA LEU A 125 2.42 -6.72 15.68
C LEU A 125 2.31 -5.26 16.10
N ARG A 126 2.76 -4.32 15.27
CA ARG A 126 2.82 -2.90 15.64
C ARG A 126 1.50 -2.15 15.44
N LEU A 127 0.61 -2.65 14.57
CA LEU A 127 -0.66 -2.00 14.24
C LEU A 127 -1.86 -2.68 14.91
N ARG A 128 -1.70 -3.88 15.50
CA ARG A 128 -2.80 -4.58 16.17
C ARG A 128 -3.23 -3.83 17.43
N TYR A 129 -4.53 -3.54 17.48
CA TYR A 129 -5.19 -2.99 18.65
C TYR A 129 -5.22 -4.03 19.78
N SER A 130 -4.61 -3.71 20.93
CA SER A 130 -4.52 -4.59 22.09
C SER A 130 -5.52 -4.23 23.20
N GLY A 131 -6.77 -3.86 22.85
CA GLY A 131 -7.92 -3.93 23.78
C GLY A 131 -7.93 -3.03 25.03
N GLY A 132 -6.81 -2.41 25.39
CA GLY A 132 -6.62 -1.71 26.66
C GLY A 132 -6.98 -0.23 26.60
N ALA A 133 -7.01 0.41 27.77
CA ALA A 133 -7.31 1.85 27.96
C ALA A 133 -6.32 2.80 27.24
N ASN A 134 -5.27 2.27 26.62
CA ASN A 134 -4.28 3.02 25.88
C ASN A 134 -3.80 2.16 24.68
N PRO A 135 -4.52 2.15 23.55
CA PRO A 135 -4.14 1.37 22.39
C PRO A 135 -2.91 2.00 21.73
N GLN A 136 -1.73 1.47 22.04
CA GLN A 136 -0.48 1.96 21.49
C GLN A 136 -0.20 1.23 20.18
N THR A 137 -0.79 1.70 19.07
CA THR A 137 -0.21 1.39 17.76
C THR A 137 1.12 2.13 17.64
N SER A 138 2.10 1.51 17.01
CA SER A 138 3.42 2.11 16.80
C SER A 138 3.73 2.12 15.30
N PRO A 139 3.00 2.93 14.50
CA PRO A 139 3.22 2.98 13.07
C PRO A 139 4.61 3.55 12.76
N VAL A 140 5.28 3.03 11.73
CA VAL A 140 6.63 3.45 11.35
C VAL A 140 6.72 3.71 9.85
N PHE A 141 7.56 4.67 9.47
CA PHE A 141 7.97 4.87 8.06
C PHE A 141 9.29 4.17 7.71
N LYS A 142 9.77 3.27 8.58
CA LYS A 142 11.01 2.53 8.36
C LYS A 142 10.75 1.34 7.46
N CYS A 143 11.61 1.14 6.48
CA CYS A 143 11.60 -0.01 5.59
C CYS A 143 13.02 -0.54 5.43
N ASN A 144 13.16 -1.86 5.28
CA ASN A 144 14.42 -2.42 4.81
C ASN A 144 14.56 -2.20 3.30
N ASP A 145 15.79 -2.17 2.79
CA ASP A 145 16.04 -1.85 1.37
C ASP A 145 15.39 -2.84 0.40
N ALA A 146 15.30 -4.13 0.76
CA ALA A 146 14.69 -5.15 -0.10
C ALA A 146 13.18 -4.94 -0.27
N ASP A 147 12.50 -4.36 0.72
CA ASP A 147 11.07 -4.05 0.69
C ASP A 147 10.75 -2.58 0.41
N LEU A 148 11.78 -1.74 0.25
CA LEU A 148 11.63 -0.38 -0.19
C LEU A 148 11.61 -0.36 -1.72
N TYR A 149 10.41 -0.54 -2.29
CA TYR A 149 10.21 -0.56 -3.73
C TYR A 149 10.43 0.83 -4.32
N THR A 150 11.40 0.94 -5.21
CA THR A 150 11.80 2.17 -5.88
C THR A 150 12.02 1.94 -7.37
N THR A 151 12.03 3.00 -8.16
CA THR A 151 12.31 2.90 -9.58
C THR A 151 13.76 2.49 -9.84
N THR A 152 14.02 1.91 -11.02
CA THR A 152 15.38 1.58 -11.47
C THR A 152 16.35 2.76 -11.48
N LEU A 153 15.82 4.00 -11.54
CA LEU A 153 16.58 5.24 -11.55
C LEU A 153 16.85 5.81 -10.14
N SER A 154 16.20 5.28 -9.10
CA SER A 154 16.36 5.77 -7.73
C SER A 154 17.73 5.40 -7.16
N ASN A 155 18.26 6.25 -6.29
CA ASN A 155 19.52 5.98 -5.60
C ASN A 155 19.41 5.04 -4.38
N LYS A 156 18.18 4.68 -3.95
CA LYS A 156 17.89 3.92 -2.72
C LYS A 156 16.93 2.75 -2.98
N GLY A 157 16.73 1.89 -1.98
CA GLY A 157 15.78 0.78 -2.04
C GLY A 157 16.18 -0.31 -3.04
N ASN A 158 15.21 -1.14 -3.44
CA ASN A 158 15.46 -2.32 -4.27
C ASN A 158 15.53 -2.05 -5.78
N ARG A 159 15.17 -0.84 -6.23
CA ARG A 159 15.23 -0.42 -7.64
C ARG A 159 14.46 -1.33 -8.61
N ALA A 160 13.43 -2.03 -8.12
CA ALA A 160 12.72 -3.05 -8.86
C ALA A 160 11.53 -2.53 -9.69
N LEU A 161 11.10 -1.28 -9.48
CA LEU A 161 9.92 -0.74 -10.14
C LEU A 161 10.23 -0.17 -11.53
N THR A 162 9.38 -0.52 -12.50
CA THR A 162 9.35 0.10 -13.82
C THR A 162 8.74 1.50 -13.73
N TYR A 163 7.64 1.66 -12.98
CA TYR A 163 6.94 2.92 -12.80
C TYR A 163 6.87 3.34 -11.33
N PRO A 164 6.90 4.65 -11.01
CA PRO A 164 6.85 5.19 -9.65
C PRO A 164 5.43 5.15 -9.06
N ILE A 165 4.79 3.97 -9.06
CA ILE A 165 3.43 3.74 -8.56
C ILE A 165 3.39 2.58 -7.57
N GLY A 166 2.50 2.67 -6.59
CA GLY A 166 2.25 1.62 -5.61
C GLY A 166 0.95 1.87 -4.87
N LEU A 167 0.88 1.36 -3.64
CA LEU A 167 -0.27 1.52 -2.75
C LEU A 167 0.15 2.25 -1.47
N ILE A 168 -0.85 2.69 -0.72
CA ILE A 168 -0.67 3.25 0.62
C ILE A 168 -0.26 2.14 1.59
N THR A 169 0.49 2.49 2.63
CA THR A 169 0.78 1.56 3.74
C THR A 169 -0.32 1.60 4.80
N ALA A 170 -0.49 0.51 5.56
CA ALA A 170 -1.38 0.52 6.72
C ALA A 170 -0.92 1.52 7.78
N ASP A 171 0.40 1.69 7.96
CA ASP A 171 0.99 2.72 8.82
C ASP A 171 0.55 4.14 8.42
N GLU A 172 0.49 4.46 7.13
CA GLU A 172 -0.01 5.75 6.62
C GLU A 172 -1.50 5.96 6.90
N ILE A 173 -2.30 4.91 6.86
CA ILE A 173 -3.71 4.96 7.27
C ILE A 173 -3.82 5.26 8.77
N VAL A 174 -2.98 4.63 9.61
CA VAL A 174 -2.95 4.92 11.07
C VAL A 174 -2.55 6.36 11.34
N TYR A 175 -1.51 6.88 10.68
CA TYR A 175 -1.12 8.28 10.80
C TYR A 175 -2.23 9.25 10.36
N ALA A 176 -3.08 8.85 9.41
CA ALA A 176 -4.23 9.64 8.98
C ALA A 176 -5.43 9.59 9.96
N GLY A 177 -5.36 8.77 11.02
CA GLY A 177 -6.39 8.61 12.05
C GLY A 177 -7.25 7.34 11.91
N GLY A 178 -6.93 6.45 10.96
CA GLY A 178 -7.53 5.13 10.90
C GLY A 178 -7.03 4.23 12.03
N MET A 179 -7.82 3.25 12.45
CA MET A 179 -7.46 2.37 13.56
C MET A 179 -7.84 0.92 13.24
N TYR A 180 -7.01 -0.02 13.71
CA TYR A 180 -7.29 -1.45 13.57
C TYR A 180 -8.51 -1.84 14.41
N ALA A 181 -9.48 -2.52 13.78
CA ALA A 181 -10.69 -3.02 14.42
C ALA A 181 -11.50 -1.96 15.21
N ALA A 182 -11.36 -0.67 14.89
CA ALA A 182 -12.17 0.40 15.45
C ALA A 182 -12.71 1.27 14.33
N LEU A 183 -13.98 1.66 14.48
CA LEU A 183 -14.69 2.47 13.50
C LEU A 183 -14.25 3.93 13.64
N ASN A 184 -13.73 4.51 12.56
CA ASN A 184 -13.57 5.95 12.44
C ASN A 184 -13.95 6.34 11.02
N ASP A 185 -15.10 6.96 10.82
CA ASP A 185 -15.55 7.48 9.53
C ASP A 185 -15.16 8.96 9.33
N SER A 186 -14.57 9.58 10.35
CA SER A 186 -14.24 10.99 10.38
C SER A 186 -12.76 11.26 10.15
N PHE A 187 -11.93 10.22 10.01
CA PHE A 187 -10.50 10.39 9.71
C PHE A 187 -10.27 10.86 8.28
N TYR A 188 -9.12 11.49 8.05
CA TYR A 188 -8.87 12.19 6.79
C TYR A 188 -9.06 11.24 5.60
N LEU A 189 -8.33 10.13 5.48
CA LEU A 189 -8.34 9.28 4.28
C LEU A 189 -9.57 8.36 4.13
N PHE A 190 -10.60 8.55 4.97
CA PHE A 190 -11.85 7.83 4.85
C PHE A 190 -12.49 8.04 3.46
N ASN A 191 -13.00 6.95 2.87
CA ASN A 191 -13.75 6.98 1.61
C ASN A 191 -14.96 6.03 1.55
N GLY A 192 -15.30 5.35 2.66
CA GLY A 192 -16.42 4.41 2.72
C GLY A 192 -16.31 3.21 1.78
N GLN A 193 -15.09 2.78 1.45
CA GLN A 193 -14.84 1.66 0.53
C GLN A 193 -13.69 0.79 1.03
N SER A 194 -13.75 -0.51 0.71
CA SER A 194 -12.60 -1.38 0.94
C SER A 194 -11.52 -1.17 -0.12
N TYR A 195 -10.26 -1.02 0.29
CA TYR A 195 -9.13 -0.98 -0.65
C TYR A 195 -7.85 -1.55 -0.07
N TRP A 196 -7.02 -2.12 -0.95
CA TRP A 196 -5.75 -2.71 -0.58
C TRP A 196 -4.73 -1.69 -0.06
N THR A 197 -3.95 -2.11 0.94
CA THR A 197 -2.65 -1.50 1.26
C THR A 197 -1.52 -2.35 0.68
N ILE A 198 -0.31 -1.81 0.61
CA ILE A 198 0.89 -2.60 0.26
C ILE A 198 1.37 -3.48 1.44
N THR A 199 0.79 -3.32 2.62
CA THR A 199 1.33 -3.85 3.88
C THR A 199 0.88 -5.30 4.12
N PRO A 200 1.80 -6.25 4.35
CA PRO A 200 1.50 -7.64 4.64
C PRO A 200 0.92 -7.78 6.05
N HIS A 201 0.03 -8.75 6.23
CA HIS A 201 -0.55 -9.06 7.52
C HIS A 201 -0.01 -10.38 8.08
N SER A 202 -0.37 -11.51 7.44
CA SER A 202 0.02 -12.83 7.91
C SER A 202 -0.08 -13.87 6.80
N HIS A 203 0.59 -14.99 6.99
CA HIS A 203 0.26 -16.24 6.32
C HIS A 203 -0.14 -17.23 7.40
N GLY A 204 -1.32 -17.84 7.33
CA GLY A 204 -1.75 -18.80 8.33
C GLY A 204 -3.26 -18.89 8.47
N ASN A 205 -3.70 -19.64 9.47
CA ASN A 205 -5.08 -19.78 9.92
C ASN A 205 -5.01 -20.12 11.41
N ALA A 206 -5.82 -19.47 12.24
CA ALA A 206 -5.78 -19.67 13.69
C ALA A 206 -6.15 -21.11 14.13
N PHE A 207 -6.72 -21.94 13.24
CA PHE A 207 -7.31 -23.22 13.64
C PHE A 207 -6.85 -24.45 12.83
N ILE A 208 -6.52 -24.32 11.53
CA ILE A 208 -6.23 -25.50 10.68
C ILE A 208 -5.05 -25.23 9.72
N PRO A 209 -3.89 -25.91 9.87
CA PRO A 209 -2.71 -25.75 9.01
C PRO A 209 -2.91 -26.04 7.52
N SER A 210 -3.76 -27.00 7.18
CA SER A 210 -4.07 -27.30 5.78
C SER A 210 -4.91 -26.22 5.08
N LEU A 211 -5.38 -25.21 5.82
CA LEU A 211 -6.19 -24.09 5.34
C LEU A 211 -5.48 -22.75 5.51
N TYR A 212 -4.15 -22.74 5.60
CA TYR A 212 -3.38 -21.52 5.65
C TYR A 212 -3.58 -20.67 4.40
N LYS A 213 -3.77 -19.38 4.67
CA LYS A 213 -4.05 -18.36 3.67
C LYS A 213 -3.16 -17.16 3.92
N THR A 214 -2.81 -16.48 2.84
CA THR A 214 -2.05 -15.24 2.87
C THR A 214 -2.98 -14.05 2.96
N TYR A 215 -2.72 -13.16 3.90
CA TYR A 215 -3.51 -11.97 4.19
C TYR A 215 -2.64 -10.72 4.04
N LEU A 216 -3.25 -9.68 3.49
CA LEU A 216 -2.70 -8.32 3.50
C LEU A 216 -3.64 -7.39 4.23
N PHE A 217 -3.09 -6.29 4.73
CA PHE A 217 -3.90 -5.22 5.29
C PHE A 217 -4.70 -4.51 4.20
N ASP A 218 -5.94 -4.22 4.52
CA ASP A 218 -6.85 -3.38 3.75
C ASP A 218 -7.52 -2.35 4.67
N LEU A 219 -8.01 -1.27 4.06
CA LEU A 219 -9.08 -0.52 4.71
C LEU A 219 -10.36 -1.30 4.47
N ASN A 220 -11.12 -1.61 5.52
CA ASN A 220 -12.40 -2.31 5.40
C ASN A 220 -13.55 -1.33 5.18
N PHE A 221 -14.65 -1.82 4.61
CA PHE A 221 -15.92 -1.09 4.47
C PHE A 221 -16.49 -0.62 5.82
N ASP A 222 -16.15 -1.30 6.91
CA ASP A 222 -16.49 -0.89 8.27
C ASP A 222 -15.50 0.18 8.82
N ASN A 223 -14.86 0.96 7.96
CA ASN A 223 -14.16 2.20 8.33
C ASN A 223 -12.97 2.01 9.30
N GLY A 224 -12.34 0.84 9.28
CA GLY A 224 -11.16 0.51 10.07
C GLY A 224 -10.11 -0.24 9.24
N ILE A 225 -8.91 -0.37 9.78
CA ILE A 225 -7.89 -1.25 9.19
C ILE A 225 -8.26 -2.69 9.51
N GLY A 226 -8.32 -3.53 8.47
CA GLY A 226 -8.59 -4.95 8.56
C GLY A 226 -7.54 -5.78 7.83
N SER A 227 -7.89 -7.02 7.52
CA SER A 227 -7.06 -7.88 6.69
C SER A 227 -7.92 -8.75 5.80
N SER A 228 -7.50 -8.91 4.56
CA SER A 228 -8.20 -9.71 3.56
C SER A 228 -7.25 -10.68 2.88
N VAL A 229 -7.79 -11.84 2.46
CA VAL A 229 -7.01 -12.87 1.76
C VAL A 229 -6.49 -12.30 0.45
N SER A 230 -5.24 -12.56 0.07
CA SER A 230 -4.58 -12.00 -1.12
C SER A 230 -5.33 -12.25 -2.44
N THR A 231 -6.19 -13.27 -2.49
CA THR A 231 -7.03 -13.63 -3.64
C THR A 231 -8.39 -12.93 -3.69
N ALA A 232 -8.77 -12.17 -2.65
CA ALA A 232 -10.02 -11.42 -2.59
C ALA A 232 -10.05 -10.29 -3.62
N SER A 233 -11.23 -9.97 -4.16
CA SER A 233 -11.40 -8.84 -5.08
C SER A 233 -11.73 -7.58 -4.31
N ILE A 234 -10.76 -6.68 -4.14
CA ILE A 234 -10.86 -5.47 -3.33
C ILE A 234 -10.39 -4.25 -4.13
N GLY A 235 -10.88 -3.08 -3.76
CA GLY A 235 -10.57 -1.80 -4.40
C GLY A 235 -9.08 -1.49 -4.50
N VAL A 236 -8.70 -0.83 -5.60
CA VAL A 236 -7.33 -0.39 -5.85
C VAL A 236 -7.27 1.13 -5.91
N ARG A 237 -6.37 1.72 -5.12
CA ARG A 237 -6.12 3.16 -5.08
C ARG A 237 -4.63 3.45 -5.32
N PRO A 238 -4.26 3.90 -6.53
CA PRO A 238 -2.91 4.31 -6.85
C PRO A 238 -2.34 5.32 -5.85
N VAL A 239 -1.07 5.14 -5.51
CA VAL A 239 -0.26 6.11 -4.79
C VAL A 239 0.95 6.49 -5.63
N ILE A 240 1.22 7.79 -5.71
CA ILE A 240 2.37 8.38 -6.38
C ILE A 240 2.99 9.46 -5.49
N ASN A 241 4.20 9.93 -5.81
CA ASN A 241 4.73 11.16 -5.24
C ASN A 241 4.99 12.21 -6.33
N ILE A 242 4.46 13.42 -6.16
CA ILE A 242 4.80 14.57 -7.01
C ILE A 242 6.18 15.10 -6.60
N ALA A 243 7.01 15.44 -7.59
CA ALA A 243 8.35 15.98 -7.36
C ALA A 243 8.31 17.31 -6.59
N SER A 244 9.37 17.60 -5.83
CA SER A 244 9.41 18.72 -4.89
C SER A 244 9.52 20.10 -5.55
N ASP A 245 9.96 20.13 -6.80
CA ASP A 245 10.20 21.31 -7.63
C ASP A 245 9.04 21.63 -8.59
N VAL A 246 7.93 20.89 -8.46
CA VAL A 246 6.72 21.15 -9.24
C VAL A 246 6.03 22.41 -8.74
N GLU A 247 5.68 23.29 -9.69
CA GLU A 247 4.89 24.48 -9.39
C GLU A 247 3.43 24.11 -9.12
N LEU A 248 2.86 24.72 -8.08
CA LEU A 248 1.48 24.53 -7.67
C LEU A 248 0.74 25.86 -7.65
N THR A 249 -0.51 25.84 -8.09
CA THR A 249 -1.48 26.92 -7.88
C THR A 249 -2.64 26.43 -7.01
N GLY A 250 -3.54 27.33 -6.60
CA GLY A 250 -4.66 27.07 -5.69
C GLY A 250 -4.28 27.10 -4.21
N SER A 251 -5.28 27.18 -3.34
CA SER A 251 -5.13 27.28 -1.88
C SER A 251 -5.12 25.92 -1.17
N GLY A 252 -5.47 24.84 -1.86
CA GLY A 252 -5.54 23.50 -1.28
C GLY A 252 -6.86 23.17 -0.60
N THR A 253 -7.86 24.05 -0.69
CA THR A 253 -9.21 23.79 -0.18
C THR A 253 -10.01 22.89 -1.12
N SER A 254 -11.16 22.38 -0.69
CA SER A 254 -12.04 21.60 -1.58
C SER A 254 -12.64 22.43 -2.72
N ALA A 255 -12.82 23.74 -2.50
CA ALA A 255 -13.34 24.68 -3.50
C ALA A 255 -12.24 25.21 -4.44
N ASP A 256 -10.99 25.20 -3.98
CA ASP A 256 -9.82 25.68 -4.72
C ASP A 256 -8.62 24.74 -4.45
N PRO A 257 -8.64 23.53 -5.03
CA PRO A 257 -7.63 22.51 -4.76
C PRO A 257 -6.30 22.91 -5.37
N PHE A 258 -5.20 22.39 -4.81
CA PHE A 258 -3.90 22.52 -5.46
C PHE A 258 -3.93 21.94 -6.87
N VAL A 259 -3.35 22.64 -7.85
CA VAL A 259 -3.22 22.19 -9.23
C VAL A 259 -1.76 22.21 -9.64
N VAL A 260 -1.28 21.11 -10.24
CA VAL A 260 0.05 21.02 -10.86
C VAL A 260 0.01 21.71 -12.23
N ILE A 261 0.97 22.60 -12.49
CA ILE A 261 1.10 23.36 -13.75
C ILE A 261 2.38 23.00 -14.53
#